data_AF-A0A973GKQ7-F1
#
_entry.id   AF-A0A973GKQ7-F1
#
_cell.length_a   1.000
_cell.length_b   1.000
_cell.length_c   1.000
_cell.angle_alpha   90.00
_cell.angle_beta   90.00
_cell.angle_gamma   90.00
#
_symmetry.space_group_name_H-M   'P 1'
#
loop_
_entity.id
_entity.type
_entity.pdbx_description
1 polymer ?
#
loop_
_entity_poly.entity_id
_entity_poly.type
_entity_poly.pdbx_seq_one_letter_code
_entity_poly.pdbx_strand_id
1 'polypeptide(L)'
;MDRLLPLLIALFSISAVQSNLEQYQLFGTAGRYGKNGDHNGAISLYRSLLDRYPAGILRCEASFNLADAEYQLKHYRRAADLFESLPSGNSDLSRHSGYNRGNSLAMAAFENRKAHDYKELLGRSLACYRRSLLDNPRNTDARINYEIVLRAMRSLSPPPPSPPPQGGRSEKNAGQSQPGLSSDVSNLILNNARQEESRQMHKYFKPVQPRKSGEDKPDW
;
A
#
# COMPACT_ATOMS: atom_id res chain seq x y z
N MET A 1 49.75 13.35 26.52
CA MET A 1 48.81 12.60 25.66
C MET A 1 47.66 13.46 25.13
N ASP A 2 47.61 14.77 25.44
CA ASP A 2 46.43 15.62 25.19
C ASP A 2 46.29 16.24 23.80
N ARG A 3 47.29 16.10 22.91
CA ARG A 3 47.21 16.64 21.54
C ARG A 3 46.67 15.66 20.49
N LEU A 4 46.55 14.37 20.82
CA LEU A 4 46.05 13.34 19.90
C LEU A 4 44.51 13.31 19.84
N LEU A 5 43.85 13.67 20.94
CA LEU A 5 42.39 13.67 21.06
C LEU A 5 41.69 14.67 20.12
N PRO A 6 42.10 15.96 20.00
CA PRO A 6 41.45 16.89 19.07
C PRO A 6 41.70 16.54 17.59
N LEU A 7 42.86 15.95 17.25
CA LEU A 7 43.17 15.51 15.89
C LEU A 7 42.31 14.31 15.47
N LEU A 8 42.08 13.36 16.38
CA LEU A 8 41.15 12.23 16.16
C LEU A 8 39.72 12.72 15.96
N ILE A 9 39.23 13.66 16.78
CA ILE A 9 37.88 14.25 16.63
C ILE A 9 37.73 14.95 15.26
N ALA A 10 38.73 15.72 14.83
CA ALA A 10 38.71 16.37 13.51
C ALA A 10 38.71 15.37 12.35
N LEU A 11 39.50 14.29 12.43
CA LEU A 11 39.55 13.24 11.41
C LEU A 11 38.24 12.44 11.31
N PHE A 12 37.63 12.08 12.45
CA PHE A 12 36.31 11.43 12.47
C PHE A 12 35.22 12.35 11.89
N SER A 13 35.26 13.65 12.17
CA SER A 13 34.30 14.64 11.66
C SER A 13 34.37 14.78 10.14
N ILE A 14 35.58 14.80 9.55
CA ILE A 14 35.78 14.88 8.10
C ILE A 14 35.27 13.60 7.42
N SER A 15 35.53 12.42 8.00
CA SER A 15 35.04 11.14 7.45
C SER A 15 33.51 11.03 7.47
N ALA A 16 32.85 11.51 8.53
CA ALA A 16 31.40 11.52 8.64
C ALA A 16 30.76 12.47 7.63
N VAL A 17 31.29 13.69 7.49
CA VAL A 17 30.83 14.67 6.50
C VAL A 17 30.98 14.14 5.07
N GLN A 18 32.11 13.52 4.75
CA GLN A 18 32.34 12.93 3.43
C GLN A 18 31.35 11.79 3.14
N SER A 19 31.12 10.91 4.12
CA SER A 19 30.19 9.78 3.96
C SER A 19 28.73 10.24 3.81
N ASN A 20 28.33 11.31 4.49
CA ASN A 20 27.00 11.89 4.33
C ASN A 20 26.84 12.56 2.96
N LEU A 21 27.85 13.30 2.49
CA LEU A 21 27.84 13.91 1.17
C LEU A 21 27.68 12.86 0.06
N GLU A 22 28.42 11.75 0.12
CA GLU A 22 28.31 10.67 -0.85
C GLU A 22 26.93 10.00 -0.82
N GLN A 23 26.36 9.76 0.36
CA GLN A 23 24.97 9.29 0.49
C GLN A 23 23.97 10.23 -0.20
N TYR A 24 24.05 11.54 0.05
CA TYR A 24 23.17 12.52 -0.60
C TYR A 24 23.35 12.57 -2.12
N GLN A 25 24.58 12.43 -2.62
CA GLN A 25 24.87 12.40 -4.05
C GLN A 25 24.29 11.15 -4.72
N LEU A 26 24.50 9.98 -4.14
CA LEU A 26 23.93 8.71 -4.64
C LEU A 26 22.41 8.76 -4.63
N PHE A 27 21.81 9.16 -3.50
CA PHE A 27 20.36 9.27 -3.34
C PHE A 27 19.76 10.27 -4.34
N GLY A 28 20.35 11.46 -4.47
CA GLY A 28 19.89 12.48 -5.40
C GLY A 28 20.01 12.03 -6.87
N THR A 29 21.07 11.30 -7.21
CA THR A 29 21.26 10.76 -8.57
C THR A 29 20.25 9.66 -8.87
N ALA A 30 20.05 8.71 -7.94
CA ALA A 30 19.03 7.67 -8.05
C ALA A 30 17.62 8.28 -8.25
N GLY A 31 17.30 9.33 -7.49
CA GLY A 31 16.05 10.07 -7.63
C GLY A 31 15.88 10.72 -9.01
N ARG A 32 16.94 11.28 -9.61
CA ARG A 32 16.89 11.83 -10.97
C ARG A 32 16.67 10.75 -12.03
N TYR A 33 17.34 9.61 -11.90
CA TYR A 33 17.13 8.46 -12.78
C TYR A 33 15.68 7.99 -12.74
N GLY A 34 15.12 7.82 -11.54
CA GLY A 34 13.72 7.42 -11.36
C GLY A 34 12.73 8.44 -11.94
N LYS A 35 12.97 9.74 -11.77
CA LYS A 35 12.14 10.81 -12.36
C LYS A 35 12.18 10.83 -13.89
N ASN A 36 13.29 10.41 -14.48
CA ASN A 36 13.46 10.31 -15.93
C ASN A 36 12.92 8.98 -16.50
N GLY A 37 12.32 8.12 -15.67
CA GLY A 37 11.81 6.81 -16.06
C GLY A 37 12.86 5.70 -16.11
N ASP A 38 14.13 6.00 -15.87
CA ASP A 38 15.17 4.98 -15.74
C ASP A 38 15.16 4.36 -14.34
N HIS A 39 14.15 3.52 -14.10
CA HIS A 39 13.98 2.83 -12.84
C HIS A 39 15.06 1.77 -12.58
N ASN A 40 15.67 1.18 -13.63
CA ASN A 40 16.76 0.22 -13.47
C ASN A 40 18.03 0.88 -12.93
N GLY A 41 18.41 2.04 -13.49
CA GLY A 41 19.54 2.81 -12.98
C GLY A 41 19.27 3.36 -11.57
N ALA A 42 18.03 3.78 -11.28
CA ALA A 42 17.63 4.18 -9.93
C ALA A 42 17.80 3.03 -8.91
N ILE A 43 17.29 1.83 -9.23
CA ILE A 43 17.45 0.62 -8.40
C ILE A 43 18.93 0.33 -8.13
N SER A 44 19.76 0.37 -9.16
CA SER A 44 21.20 0.09 -9.05
C SER A 44 21.88 1.06 -8.07
N LEU A 45 21.56 2.35 -8.16
CA LEU A 45 22.12 3.37 -7.27
C LEU A 45 21.59 3.28 -5.84
N TYR A 46 20.30 3.00 -5.65
CA TYR A 46 19.73 2.81 -4.30
C TYR A 46 20.32 1.57 -3.61
N ARG A 47 20.45 0.45 -4.32
CA ARG A 47 21.14 -0.75 -3.77
C ARG A 47 22.58 -0.42 -3.39
N SER A 48 23.30 0.25 -4.28
CA SER A 48 24.69 0.64 -3.99
C SER A 48 24.83 1.56 -2.78
N LEU A 49 23.86 2.46 -2.55
CA LEU A 49 23.79 3.28 -1.34
C LEU A 49 23.56 2.40 -0.10
N LEU A 50 22.57 1.50 -0.15
CA LEU A 50 22.23 0.63 0.99
C LEU A 50 23.35 -0.36 1.33
N ASP A 51 24.06 -0.87 0.33
CA ASP A 51 25.20 -1.79 0.51
C ASP A 51 26.41 -1.07 1.13
N ARG A 52 26.71 0.16 0.66
CA ARG A 52 27.82 0.96 1.18
C ARG A 52 27.53 1.56 2.56
N TYR A 53 26.27 1.89 2.82
CA TYR A 53 25.85 2.57 4.05
C TYR A 53 24.68 1.83 4.72
N PRO A 54 24.89 0.60 5.24
CA PRO A 54 23.83 -0.21 5.85
C PRO A 54 23.29 0.37 7.16
N ALA A 55 23.96 1.35 7.76
CA ALA A 55 23.47 2.15 8.88
C ALA A 55 23.40 3.65 8.54
N GLY A 56 23.32 3.98 7.25
CA GLY A 56 23.33 5.34 6.73
C GLY A 56 22.11 6.17 7.11
N ILE A 57 22.27 7.49 7.09
CA ILE A 57 21.21 8.45 7.42
C ILE A 57 20.07 8.44 6.40
N LEU A 58 20.32 7.98 5.17
CA LEU A 58 19.31 7.86 4.10
C LEU A 58 18.81 6.43 3.92
N ARG A 59 19.09 5.51 4.86
CA ARG A 59 18.75 4.09 4.71
C ARG A 59 17.25 3.87 4.52
N CYS A 60 16.41 4.58 5.28
CA CYS A 60 14.96 4.42 5.22
C CYS A 60 14.40 4.96 3.91
N GLU A 61 14.78 6.19 3.55
CA GLU A 61 14.39 6.88 2.32
C GLU A 61 14.84 6.09 1.08
N ALA A 62 16.08 5.60 1.06
CA ALA A 62 16.61 4.82 -0.06
C ALA A 62 15.91 3.47 -0.19
N SER A 63 15.60 2.79 0.93
CA SER A 63 14.84 1.53 0.91
C SER A 63 13.41 1.75 0.40
N PHE A 64 12.75 2.84 0.81
CA PHE A 64 11.42 3.20 0.34
C PHE A 64 11.42 3.48 -1.16
N ASN A 65 12.34 4.32 -1.65
CA ASN A 65 12.40 4.66 -3.06
C ASN A 65 12.87 3.48 -3.94
N LEU A 66 13.66 2.55 -3.38
CA LEU A 66 13.98 1.29 -4.05
C LEU A 66 12.72 0.44 -4.25
N ALA A 67 11.87 0.32 -3.22
CA ALA A 67 10.59 -0.38 -3.32
C ALA A 67 9.67 0.27 -4.35
N ASP A 68 9.56 1.60 -4.37
CA ASP A 68 8.81 2.35 -5.40
C ASP A 68 9.36 2.07 -6.81
N ALA A 69 10.68 2.10 -7.00
CA ALA A 69 11.29 1.85 -8.31
C ALA A 69 11.02 0.41 -8.81
N GLU A 70 11.09 -0.58 -7.91
CA GLU A 70 10.70 -1.97 -8.21
C GLU A 70 9.21 -2.07 -8.57
N TYR A 71 8.34 -1.31 -7.91
CA TYR A 71 6.92 -1.22 -8.26
C TYR A 71 6.71 -0.63 -9.67
N GLN A 72 7.44 0.43 -10.04
CA GLN A 72 7.34 1.03 -11.38
C GLN A 72 7.77 0.06 -12.49
N LEU A 73 8.71 -0.85 -12.20
CA LEU A 73 9.10 -1.94 -13.10
C LEU A 73 8.16 -3.15 -13.05
N LYS A 74 7.03 -3.05 -12.34
CA LYS A 74 6.06 -4.13 -12.14
C LYS A 74 6.63 -5.35 -11.40
N HIS A 75 7.75 -5.20 -10.70
CA HIS A 75 8.26 -6.24 -9.81
C HIS A 75 7.49 -6.23 -8.47
N TYR A 76 6.17 -6.38 -8.56
CA TYR A 76 5.25 -6.07 -7.46
C TYR A 76 5.49 -6.90 -6.19
N ARG A 77 5.86 -8.18 -6.34
CA ARG A 77 6.20 -9.02 -5.18
C ARG A 77 7.42 -8.49 -4.43
N ARG A 78 8.49 -8.17 -5.18
CA ARG A 78 9.72 -7.62 -4.59
C ARG A 78 9.46 -6.25 -3.96
N ALA A 79 8.66 -5.41 -4.60
CA ALA A 79 8.26 -4.13 -4.02
C ALA A 79 7.51 -4.32 -2.69
N ALA A 80 6.57 -5.26 -2.63
CA ALA A 80 5.84 -5.58 -1.40
C ALA A 80 6.77 -6.03 -0.26
N ASP A 81 7.75 -6.88 -0.57
CA ASP A 81 8.74 -7.36 0.41
C ASP A 81 9.61 -6.20 0.92
N LEU A 82 10.06 -5.32 0.02
CA LEU A 82 10.87 -4.16 0.40
C LEU A 82 10.10 -3.14 1.26
N PHE A 83 8.81 -2.90 0.96
CA PHE A 83 7.97 -2.05 1.80
C PHE A 83 7.71 -2.64 3.19
N GLU A 84 7.64 -3.97 3.28
CA GLU A 84 7.51 -4.70 4.55
C GLU A 84 8.78 -4.62 5.39
N SER A 85 9.94 -4.75 4.75
CA SER A 85 11.24 -4.75 5.41
C SER A 85 11.84 -3.35 5.61
N LEU A 86 11.02 -2.28 5.53
CA LEU A 86 11.56 -0.95 5.70
C LEU A 86 12.21 -0.78 7.08
N PRO A 87 13.40 -0.19 7.13
CA PRO A 87 14.06 0.04 8.39
C PRO A 87 13.33 1.10 9.21
N SER A 88 13.34 0.94 10.53
CA SER A 88 12.96 2.01 11.45
C SER A 88 13.86 3.23 11.26
N GLY A 89 13.27 4.42 11.21
CA GLY A 89 14.02 5.68 11.13
C GLY A 89 13.15 6.86 10.72
N ASN A 90 12.23 6.63 9.78
CA ASN A 90 11.27 7.63 9.35
C ASN A 90 9.85 7.09 9.55
N SER A 91 9.17 7.57 10.60
CA SER A 91 7.83 7.11 10.97
C SER A 91 6.78 7.41 9.90
N ASP A 92 6.96 8.50 9.15
CA ASP A 92 6.03 8.89 8.10
C ASP A 92 6.20 7.98 6.88
N LEU A 93 7.43 7.67 6.47
CA LEU A 93 7.66 6.69 5.41
C LEU A 93 7.18 5.29 5.82
N SER A 94 7.42 4.90 7.07
CA SER A 94 6.92 3.62 7.61
C SER A 94 5.40 3.55 7.63
N ARG A 95 4.72 4.68 7.85
CA ARG A 95 3.26 4.80 7.78
C ARG A 95 2.76 4.70 6.33
N HIS A 96 3.42 5.39 5.40
CA HIS A 96 3.06 5.36 3.97
C HIS A 96 3.36 4.01 3.31
N SER A 97 4.39 3.29 3.76
CA SER A 97 4.78 2.01 3.17
C SER A 97 3.72 0.93 3.27
N GLY A 98 2.88 0.96 4.33
CA GLY A 98 1.75 0.05 4.46
C GLY A 98 0.78 0.16 3.28
N TYR A 99 0.46 1.38 2.85
CA TYR A 99 -0.40 1.62 1.69
C TYR A 99 0.27 1.13 0.39
N ASN A 100 1.55 1.47 0.17
CA ASN A 100 2.28 1.05 -1.03
C ASN A 100 2.51 -0.46 -1.09
N ARG A 101 2.72 -1.14 0.04
CA ARG A 101 2.73 -2.60 0.15
C ARG A 101 1.38 -3.19 -0.25
N GLY A 102 0.28 -2.59 0.22
CA GLY A 102 -1.08 -2.96 -0.17
C GLY A 102 -1.28 -2.91 -1.69
N ASN A 103 -0.87 -1.81 -2.33
CA ASN A 103 -0.90 -1.64 -3.78
C ASN A 103 -0.06 -2.70 -4.49
N SER A 104 1.16 -2.93 -4.03
CA SER A 104 2.09 -3.92 -4.57
C SER A 104 1.49 -5.34 -4.53
N LEU A 105 0.93 -5.75 -3.39
CA LEU A 105 0.29 -7.05 -3.23
C LEU A 105 -0.95 -7.19 -4.12
N ALA A 106 -1.76 -6.14 -4.25
CA ALA A 106 -2.93 -6.14 -5.13
C ALA A 106 -2.53 -6.31 -6.60
N MET A 107 -1.52 -5.56 -7.05
CA MET A 107 -1.02 -5.65 -8.41
C MET A 107 -0.42 -7.04 -8.70
N ALA A 108 0.40 -7.58 -7.79
CA ALA A 108 0.91 -8.95 -7.89
C ALA A 108 -0.22 -10.00 -8.00
N ALA A 109 -1.32 -9.80 -7.27
CA ALA A 109 -2.49 -10.67 -7.38
C ALA A 109 -3.17 -10.53 -8.75
N PHE A 110 -3.33 -9.29 -9.25
CA PHE A 110 -4.03 -9.03 -10.51
C PHE A 110 -3.22 -9.40 -11.76
N GLU A 111 -1.89 -9.48 -11.68
CA GLU A 111 -1.05 -10.02 -12.76
C GLU A 111 -1.38 -11.47 -13.09
N ASN A 112 -1.70 -12.29 -12.09
CA ASN A 112 -2.09 -13.68 -12.31
C ASN A 112 -3.23 -14.10 -11.37
N ARG A 113 -4.47 -13.80 -11.80
CA ARG A 113 -5.69 -14.14 -11.06
C ARG A 113 -5.93 -15.64 -10.84
N LYS A 114 -5.20 -16.50 -11.58
CA LYS A 114 -5.29 -17.97 -11.46
C LYS A 114 -4.17 -18.55 -10.60
N ALA A 115 -3.25 -17.72 -10.10
CA ALA A 115 -2.17 -18.20 -9.23
C ALA A 115 -2.72 -18.78 -7.93
N HIS A 116 -2.04 -19.80 -7.40
CA HIS A 116 -2.45 -20.48 -6.17
C HIS A 116 -2.54 -19.54 -4.96
N ASP A 117 -1.73 -18.49 -4.94
CA ASP A 117 -1.64 -17.49 -3.87
C ASP A 117 -2.49 -16.24 -4.14
N TYR A 118 -3.31 -16.22 -5.21
CA TYR A 118 -4.16 -15.08 -5.55
C TYR A 118 -5.00 -14.61 -4.35
N LYS A 119 -5.69 -15.54 -3.69
CA LYS A 119 -6.53 -15.26 -2.53
C LYS A 119 -5.70 -14.74 -1.35
N GLU A 120 -4.52 -15.29 -1.12
CA GLU A 120 -3.63 -14.85 -0.05
C GLU A 120 -3.16 -13.40 -0.28
N LEU A 121 -2.69 -13.09 -1.48
CA LEU A 121 -2.23 -11.76 -1.87
C LEU A 121 -3.32 -10.70 -1.72
N LEU A 122 -4.56 -11.00 -2.16
CA LEU A 122 -5.70 -10.11 -1.92
C LEU A 122 -5.95 -9.90 -0.43
N GLY A 123 -5.85 -10.96 0.39
CA GLY A 123 -6.08 -10.88 1.84
C GLY A 123 -5.04 -10.01 2.54
N ARG A 124 -3.76 -10.18 2.20
CA ARG A 124 -2.66 -9.35 2.70
C ARG A 124 -2.80 -7.90 2.24
N SER A 125 -3.22 -7.66 1.00
CA SER A 125 -3.49 -6.32 0.48
C SER A 125 -4.62 -5.61 1.26
N LEU A 126 -5.75 -6.30 1.53
CA LEU A 126 -6.85 -5.77 2.34
C LEU A 126 -6.41 -5.42 3.76
N ALA A 127 -5.55 -6.24 4.38
CA ALA A 127 -5.02 -5.95 5.70
C ALA A 127 -4.18 -4.66 5.71
N CYS A 128 -3.35 -4.45 4.69
CA CYS A 128 -2.60 -3.22 4.49
C CYS A 128 -3.52 -1.99 4.38
N TYR A 129 -4.51 -2.01 3.48
CA TYR A 129 -5.42 -0.86 3.32
C TYR A 129 -6.26 -0.60 4.56
N ARG A 130 -6.72 -1.65 5.25
CA ARG A 130 -7.44 -1.50 6.52
C ARG A 130 -6.58 -0.75 7.54
N ARG A 131 -5.29 -1.08 7.63
CA ARG A 131 -4.37 -0.35 8.52
C ARG A 131 -4.20 1.10 8.10
N SER A 132 -4.04 1.37 6.80
CA SER A 132 -3.95 2.74 6.27
C SER A 132 -5.21 3.57 6.54
N LEU A 133 -6.39 2.96 6.44
CA LEU A 133 -7.67 3.63 6.72
C LEU A 133 -7.93 3.84 8.22
N LEU A 134 -7.40 2.98 9.09
CA LEU A 134 -7.44 3.22 10.54
C LEU A 134 -6.56 4.41 10.94
N ASP A 135 -5.43 4.59 10.24
CA ASP A 135 -4.50 5.69 10.49
C ASP A 135 -4.98 7.02 9.88
N ASN A 136 -5.46 6.97 8.64
CA ASN A 136 -6.07 8.10 7.95
C ASN A 136 -7.40 7.69 7.30
N PRO A 137 -8.54 7.84 8.00
CA PRO A 137 -9.86 7.48 7.49
C PRO A 137 -10.29 8.28 6.25
N ARG A 138 -9.66 9.44 6.00
CA ARG A 138 -9.95 10.30 4.84
C ARG A 138 -9.12 9.95 3.61
N ASN A 139 -8.24 8.95 3.67
CA ASN A 139 -7.48 8.49 2.52
C ASN A 139 -8.41 7.85 1.47
N THR A 140 -8.77 8.64 0.45
CA THR A 140 -9.67 8.22 -0.62
C THR A 140 -9.07 7.13 -1.49
N ASP A 141 -7.76 7.17 -1.77
CA ASP A 141 -7.10 6.17 -2.61
C ASP A 141 -7.08 4.79 -1.93
N ALA A 142 -6.76 4.75 -0.63
CA ALA A 142 -6.83 3.53 0.16
C ALA A 142 -8.24 2.95 0.22
N ARG A 143 -9.27 3.80 0.30
CA ARG A 143 -10.69 3.37 0.27
C ARG A 143 -11.05 2.75 -1.07
N ILE A 144 -10.73 3.42 -2.17
CA ILE A 144 -10.99 2.92 -3.53
C ILE A 144 -10.27 1.59 -3.77
N ASN A 145 -8.98 1.52 -3.45
CA ASN A 145 -8.19 0.31 -3.67
C ASN A 145 -8.66 -0.85 -2.77
N TYR A 146 -9.05 -0.56 -1.53
CA TYR A 146 -9.68 -1.54 -0.65
C TYR A 146 -10.93 -2.17 -1.26
N GLU A 147 -11.84 -1.36 -1.80
CA GLU A 147 -13.09 -1.87 -2.39
C GLU A 147 -12.84 -2.68 -3.67
N ILE A 148 -11.88 -2.28 -4.50
CA ILE A 148 -11.48 -3.05 -5.68
C ILE A 148 -11.01 -4.45 -5.27
N VAL A 149 -10.10 -4.53 -4.30
CA VAL A 149 -9.56 -5.81 -3.81
C VAL A 149 -10.63 -6.61 -3.06
N LEU A 150 -11.53 -5.95 -2.32
CA LEU A 150 -12.62 -6.61 -1.58
C LEU A 150 -13.63 -7.25 -2.54
N ARG A 151 -13.99 -6.58 -3.63
CA ARG A 151 -14.85 -7.15 -4.67
C ARG A 151 -14.21 -8.35 -5.33
N ALA A 152 -12.92 -8.26 -5.66
CA ALA A 152 -12.17 -9.38 -6.19
C ALA A 152 -12.18 -10.58 -5.23
N MET A 153 -11.90 -10.35 -3.94
CA MET A 153 -11.95 -11.39 -2.90
C MET A 153 -13.33 -12.02 -2.77
N ARG A 154 -14.41 -11.23 -2.76
CA ARG A 154 -15.79 -11.73 -2.68
C ARG A 154 -16.20 -12.55 -3.90
N SER A 155 -15.68 -12.23 -5.08
CA SER A 155 -15.99 -13.00 -6.29
C SER A 155 -15.48 -14.45 -6.23
N LEU A 156 -14.44 -14.72 -5.42
CA LEU A 156 -13.93 -16.08 -5.18
C LEU A 156 -14.82 -16.93 -4.28
N SER A 157 -15.74 -16.31 -3.54
CA SER A 157 -16.69 -16.98 -2.64
C SER A 157 -17.93 -16.10 -2.54
N PRO A 158 -18.79 -16.11 -3.57
CA PRO A 158 -20.00 -15.29 -3.54
C PRO A 158 -20.84 -15.68 -2.31
N PRO A 159 -21.44 -14.71 -1.60
CA PRO A 159 -22.35 -15.04 -0.51
C PRO A 159 -23.45 -15.95 -1.05
N PRO A 160 -23.95 -16.90 -0.24
CA PRO A 160 -25.12 -17.68 -0.63
C PRO A 160 -26.25 -16.71 -1.05
N PRO A 161 -27.05 -17.06 -2.06
CA PRO A 161 -28.13 -16.20 -2.54
C PRO A 161 -28.99 -15.75 -1.36
N SER A 162 -29.35 -14.46 -1.33
CA SER A 162 -30.23 -13.93 -0.29
C SER A 162 -31.48 -14.79 -0.22
N PRO A 163 -31.91 -15.24 0.98
CA PRO A 163 -33.21 -15.88 1.10
C PRO A 163 -34.28 -14.93 0.54
N PRO A 164 -35.33 -15.47 -0.11
CA PRO A 164 -36.41 -14.65 -0.65
C PRO A 164 -36.93 -13.71 0.45
N PRO A 165 -37.31 -12.46 0.10
CA PRO A 165 -37.70 -11.47 1.10
C PRO A 165 -38.79 -12.04 2.00
N GLN A 166 -38.41 -12.38 3.24
CA GLN A 166 -39.38 -12.80 4.25
C GLN A 166 -40.18 -11.55 4.61
N GLY A 167 -41.45 -11.56 4.22
CA GLY A 167 -42.43 -10.55 4.62
C GLY A 167 -42.31 -10.33 6.13
N GLY A 168 -42.13 -9.06 6.50
CA GLY A 168 -41.72 -8.68 7.84
C GLY A 168 -42.63 -9.21 8.94
N ARG A 169 -42.01 -9.78 9.97
CA ARG A 169 -42.55 -9.77 11.33
C ARG A 169 -41.42 -9.38 12.28
N SER A 170 -41.57 -8.19 12.84
CA SER A 170 -40.76 -7.69 13.93
C SER A 170 -41.13 -8.45 15.21
N GLU A 171 -40.21 -9.23 15.77
CA GLU A 171 -40.29 -9.64 17.17
C GLU A 171 -39.10 -9.08 17.93
N LYS A 172 -39.42 -8.20 18.88
CA LYS A 172 -38.53 -7.71 19.92
C LYS A 172 -38.18 -8.89 20.83
N ASN A 173 -36.89 -9.08 21.15
CA ASN A 173 -36.57 -9.51 22.50
C ASN A 173 -35.19 -9.05 22.96
N ALA A 174 -35.17 -8.57 24.20
CA ALA A 174 -34.02 -8.03 24.92
C ALA A 174 -33.25 -9.14 25.63
N GLY A 175 -31.92 -9.06 25.63
CA GLY A 175 -31.03 -9.93 26.41
C GLY A 175 -29.62 -9.34 26.48
N GLN A 176 -29.14 -9.12 27.70
CA GLN A 176 -27.90 -8.43 28.05
C GLN A 176 -26.63 -9.19 27.62
N SER A 177 -25.57 -8.47 27.23
CA SER A 177 -24.17 -8.91 27.27
C SER A 177 -23.21 -7.71 27.35
N GLN A 178 -22.15 -7.87 28.15
CA GLN A 178 -21.13 -6.91 28.58
C GLN A 178 -20.26 -6.29 27.44
N PRO A 179 -19.48 -5.21 27.72
CA PRO A 179 -18.96 -4.30 26.68
C PRO A 179 -17.68 -4.82 26.02
N GLY A 180 -17.84 -5.75 25.09
CA GLY A 180 -17.03 -5.74 23.86
C GLY A 180 -17.73 -4.82 22.84
N LEU A 181 -16.98 -4.21 21.91
CA LEU A 181 -17.57 -3.42 20.82
C LEU A 181 -18.59 -4.31 20.09
N SER A 182 -19.89 -4.15 20.39
CA SER A 182 -20.94 -5.09 19.98
C SER A 182 -20.83 -5.40 18.49
N SER A 183 -21.04 -6.68 18.11
CA SER A 183 -21.07 -7.09 16.70
C SER A 183 -21.98 -6.19 15.88
N ASP A 184 -23.02 -5.64 16.49
CA ASP A 184 -23.98 -4.74 15.87
C ASP A 184 -23.39 -3.36 15.61
N VAL A 185 -22.53 -2.86 16.50
CA VAL A 185 -21.78 -1.61 16.28
C VAL A 185 -20.74 -1.80 15.19
N SER A 186 -20.03 -2.93 15.18
CA SER A 186 -19.08 -3.27 14.12
C SER A 186 -19.80 -3.42 12.76
N ASN A 187 -20.94 -4.11 12.73
CA ASN A 187 -21.78 -4.27 11.54
C ASN A 187 -22.40 -2.95 11.09
N LEU A 188 -22.82 -2.08 12.02
CA LEU A 188 -23.35 -0.75 11.72
C LEU A 188 -22.28 0.17 11.14
N ILE A 189 -21.07 0.17 11.71
CA ILE A 189 -19.94 0.93 11.17
C ILE A 189 -19.58 0.43 9.77
N LEU A 190 -19.54 -0.89 9.56
CA LEU A 190 -19.28 -1.49 8.25
C LEU A 190 -20.39 -1.17 7.23
N ASN A 191 -21.65 -1.17 7.65
CA ASN A 191 -22.78 -0.86 6.80
C ASN A 191 -22.82 0.64 6.43
N ASN A 192 -22.59 1.52 7.41
CA ASN A 192 -22.49 2.96 7.18
C ASN A 192 -21.31 3.29 6.26
N ALA A 193 -20.16 2.63 6.44
CA ALA A 193 -19.00 2.78 5.56
C ALA A 193 -19.32 2.36 4.11
N ARG A 194 -19.97 1.20 3.90
CA ARG A 194 -20.40 0.75 2.56
C ARG A 194 -21.42 1.69 1.92
N GLN A 195 -22.34 2.23 2.71
CA GLN A 195 -23.40 3.10 2.20
C GLN A 195 -22.84 4.47 1.80
N GLU A 196 -21.92 5.01 2.59
CA GLU A 196 -21.20 6.25 2.30
C GLU A 196 -20.26 6.09 1.11
N GLU A 197 -19.56 4.97 1.02
CA GLU A 197 -18.75 4.58 -0.14
C GLU A 197 -19.58 4.48 -1.42
N SER A 198 -20.76 3.83 -1.38
CA SER A 198 -21.67 3.76 -2.52
C SER A 198 -22.12 5.16 -2.98
N ARG A 199 -22.44 6.06 -2.03
CA ARG A 199 -22.80 7.45 -2.35
C ARG A 199 -21.66 8.21 -3.03
N GLN A 200 -20.42 8.03 -2.56
CA GLN A 200 -19.25 8.68 -3.14
C GLN A 200 -18.90 8.09 -4.52
N MET A 201 -19.03 6.77 -4.69
CA MET A 201 -18.86 6.13 -5.99
C MET A 201 -19.88 6.64 -7.01
N HIS A 202 -21.15 6.83 -6.64
CA HIS A 202 -22.16 7.42 -7.53
C HIS A 202 -21.86 8.90 -7.86
N LYS A 203 -21.18 9.62 -6.96
CA LYS A 203 -20.82 11.03 -7.14
C LYS A 203 -19.64 11.23 -8.10
N TYR A 204 -18.66 10.33 -8.08
CA TYR A 204 -17.41 10.48 -8.84
C TYR A 204 -17.25 9.49 -10.00
N PHE A 205 -18.04 8.41 -10.02
CA PHE A 205 -18.04 7.40 -11.05
C PHE A 205 -19.45 7.28 -11.63
N LYS A 206 -19.70 7.93 -12.77
CA LYS A 206 -20.91 7.65 -13.55
C LYS A 206 -20.75 6.24 -14.13
N PRO A 207 -21.67 5.29 -13.88
CA PRO A 207 -21.62 4.00 -14.55
C PRO A 207 -21.64 4.25 -16.06
N VAL A 208 -20.69 3.65 -16.79
CA VAL A 208 -20.80 3.56 -18.25
C VAL A 208 -22.12 2.88 -18.52
N GLN A 209 -23.06 3.60 -19.14
CA GLN A 209 -24.34 3.01 -19.49
C GLN A 209 -24.06 1.78 -20.36
N PRO A 210 -24.73 0.64 -20.12
CA PRO A 210 -24.57 -0.51 -20.97
C PRO A 210 -24.84 -0.06 -22.41
N ARG A 211 -23.87 -0.25 -23.30
CA ARG A 211 -24.10 -0.08 -24.74
C ARG A 211 -25.32 -0.94 -25.07
N LYS A 212 -26.35 -0.34 -25.64
CA LYS A 212 -27.47 -1.08 -26.22
C LYS A 212 -26.85 -2.08 -27.20
N SER A 213 -27.06 -3.37 -26.94
CA SER A 213 -26.71 -4.44 -27.87
C SER A 213 -27.43 -4.18 -29.18
N GLY A 214 -26.68 -3.86 -30.23
CA GLY A 214 -27.23 -3.63 -31.55
C GLY A 214 -26.43 -2.59 -32.33
N GLU A 215 -25.21 -2.94 -32.71
CA GLU A 215 -24.59 -2.63 -34.01
C GLU A 215 -23.14 -3.12 -33.98
N ASP A 216 -22.97 -4.40 -34.35
CA ASP A 216 -21.67 -4.95 -34.72
C ASP A 216 -21.29 -4.39 -36.09
N LYS A 217 -20.27 -3.52 -36.12
CA LYS A 217 -19.31 -3.46 -37.23
C LYS A 217 -17.91 -3.18 -36.70
N PRO A 218 -16.90 -3.98 -37.07
CA PRO A 218 -15.51 -3.63 -36.82
C PRO A 218 -15.06 -2.67 -37.91
N ASP A 219 -14.81 -1.42 -37.55
CA ASP A 219 -13.83 -0.63 -38.28
C ASP A 219 -12.46 -1.00 -37.71
N TRP A 220 -11.59 -1.44 -38.64
CA TRP A 220 -10.13 -1.37 -38.60
C TRP A 220 -9.52 -0.51 -37.49
#